data_AF-A0A8H3XL23-F1
#
_entry.id   AF-A0A8H3XL23-F1
#
_cell.length_a   1.000
_cell.length_b   1.000
_cell.length_c   1.000
_cell.angle_alpha   90.00
_cell.angle_beta   90.00
_cell.angle_gamma   90.00
#
_symmetry.space_group_name_H-M   'P 1'
#
loop_
_entity.id
_entity.type
_entity.pdbx_description
1 polymer ?
#
loop_
_entity_poly.entity_id
_entity_poly.type
_entity_poly.pdbx_seq_one_letter_code
_entity_poly.pdbx_strand_id
1 'polypeptide(L)'
;MSVRLDFFLDNIIEDWTCLKVIDFYRKKVNQKKVLGFIHKDLRDITNFELGFDATRKNKAQEILDNWKNWTASVRNFKKARARIKVDLMKVKQINQFSTGNGATYNDNRKGKHRQDVDDNEKKIIPAKKCKATSEKRTRSGRVAVPDYRELFESTNVGTSSKENEDPSKVNEEDVTIGCSFENPSQENEEESTTEHSFENPSQENEEAATVENSSQDNEEEATTEYSFESIQDEIITDTLGNDKRSDATKEIVKIYKSKCPNGDLIDLRLKSPFLKQLSEQVATSYLKEMDDLTESLVPKNVHAFLVKFFSQNLTTEEWNRQIDDLRAPVKDDFIMNAVVRVLRRTLPQFIKAFSLEEQNPLFNIATLEHAHLNAFVHPCLDAFLWYIAGVHYEYGEFTSKNHTNGNRADGVGYMTDADNYQLVYVEGSRPITKDKKEIDDVKIIPDNLKNIFAKIVKETIESRQRLPEKLCVFGGQSFRLRIYLYFLDYCGTYRLNEIDNAILPRKFSEMKKFVYFYECVLKWALLVRDVTESFVDAGVEQRPSRLSYVNALLQLD
;
A
#
# COMPACT_ATOMS: atom_id res chain seq x y z
N MET A 1 6.99 14.41 42.33
CA MET A 1 6.04 14.60 41.21
C MET A 1 5.49 13.23 40.82
N SER A 2 4.22 13.10 40.42
CA SER A 2 3.70 11.79 40.00
C SER A 2 4.36 11.36 38.68
N VAL A 3 4.77 10.09 38.54
CA VAL A 3 5.32 9.49 37.29
C VAL A 3 4.42 9.70 36.05
N ARG A 4 3.16 10.10 36.28
CA ARG A 4 2.19 10.42 35.23
C ARG A 4 2.32 11.83 34.66
N LEU A 5 2.89 12.76 35.43
CA LEU A 5 3.12 14.14 35.01
C LEU A 5 4.36 14.28 34.12
N ASP A 6 5.29 13.32 34.18
CA ASP A 6 6.52 13.30 33.38
C ASP A 6 6.22 13.42 31.87
N PHE A 7 5.14 12.82 31.37
CA PHE A 7 4.72 13.00 29.97
C PHE A 7 4.55 14.48 29.59
N PHE A 8 3.90 15.25 30.45
CA PHE A 8 3.61 16.65 30.21
C PHE A 8 4.82 17.56 30.47
N LEU A 9 5.93 17.04 31.00
CA LEU A 9 7.18 17.76 31.11
C LEU A 9 8.10 17.44 29.94
N ASP A 10 8.25 16.15 29.64
CA ASP A 10 9.24 15.63 28.70
C ASP A 10 8.84 15.80 27.23
N ASN A 11 7.55 15.94 26.93
CA ASN A 11 7.04 16.06 25.56
C ASN A 11 6.68 17.50 25.22
N ILE A 12 6.88 17.89 23.96
CA ILE A 12 6.46 19.18 23.42
C ILE A 12 4.92 19.29 23.38
N ILE A 13 4.39 20.52 23.36
CA ILE A 13 2.95 20.80 23.48
C ILE A 13 2.14 20.19 22.32
N GLU A 14 2.74 20.13 21.13
CA GLU A 14 2.16 19.56 19.92
C GLU A 14 1.89 18.06 20.05
N ASP A 15 2.63 17.38 20.93
CA ASP A 15 2.47 15.94 21.18
C ASP A 15 1.33 15.60 22.15
N TRP A 16 0.68 16.62 22.75
CA TRP A 16 -0.44 16.45 23.69
C TRP A 16 -1.76 16.11 22.98
N THR A 17 -1.68 15.24 21.97
CA THR A 17 -2.83 14.66 21.27
C THR A 17 -3.47 13.57 22.13
N CYS A 18 -4.78 13.39 21.96
CA CYS A 18 -5.56 12.43 22.74
C CYS A 18 -5.02 11.00 22.67
N LEU A 19 -4.56 10.57 21.48
CA LEU A 19 -4.03 9.23 21.28
C LEU A 19 -2.69 9.03 21.99
N LYS A 20 -1.73 9.95 21.80
CA LYS A 20 -0.38 9.85 22.41
C LYS A 20 -0.45 9.85 23.94
N VAL A 21 -1.25 10.75 24.52
CA VAL A 21 -1.43 10.83 25.99
C VAL A 21 -2.07 9.54 26.51
N ILE A 22 -3.12 9.03 25.86
CA ILE A 22 -3.77 7.78 26.29
C ILE A 22 -2.83 6.58 26.21
N ASP A 23 -2.03 6.47 25.16
CA ASP A 23 -1.11 5.35 25.00
C ASP A 23 0.02 5.40 26.03
N PHE A 24 0.53 6.60 26.37
CA PHE A 24 1.44 6.76 27.50
C PHE A 24 0.81 6.28 28.81
N TYR A 25 -0.41 6.75 29.13
CA TYR A 25 -1.08 6.38 30.37
C TYR A 25 -1.43 4.90 30.44
N ARG A 26 -1.77 4.25 29.32
CA ARG A 26 -2.04 2.80 29.28
C ARG A 26 -0.80 1.97 29.57
N LYS A 27 0.37 2.42 29.12
CA LYS A 27 1.65 1.75 29.40
C LYS A 27 2.04 1.84 30.88
N LYS A 28 1.72 2.97 31.52
CA LYS A 28 2.13 3.26 32.91
C LYS A 28 1.08 2.88 33.96
N VAL A 29 -0.20 2.87 33.62
CA VAL A 29 -1.31 2.65 34.55
C VAL A 29 -2.20 1.52 34.04
N ASN A 30 -2.13 0.36 34.69
CA ASN A 30 -2.90 -0.83 34.31
C ASN A 30 -4.37 -0.75 34.79
N GLN A 31 -5.12 0.28 34.37
CA GLN A 31 -6.48 0.51 34.86
C GLN A 31 -7.48 0.94 33.77
N LYS A 32 -8.74 0.53 33.96
CA LYS A 32 -9.89 0.88 33.10
C LYS A 32 -10.23 2.38 33.07
N LYS A 33 -9.63 3.20 33.93
CA LYS A 33 -9.99 4.61 34.17
C LYS A 33 -8.95 5.63 33.65
N VAL A 34 -8.20 5.30 32.59
CA VAL A 34 -7.16 6.18 32.00
C VAL A 34 -7.61 7.63 31.79
N LEU A 35 -8.78 7.85 31.18
CA LEU A 35 -9.29 9.20 30.91
C LEU A 35 -9.53 10.02 32.18
N GLY A 36 -9.91 9.38 33.30
CA GLY A 36 -10.11 10.07 34.56
C GLY A 36 -8.80 10.55 35.17
N PHE A 37 -7.71 9.79 34.99
CA PHE A 37 -6.38 10.22 35.44
C PHE A 37 -5.84 11.36 34.59
N ILE A 38 -5.96 11.26 33.26
CA ILE A 38 -5.54 12.34 32.36
C ILE A 38 -6.30 13.63 32.71
N HIS A 39 -7.62 13.56 32.89
CA HIS A 39 -8.41 14.73 33.27
C HIS A 39 -7.97 15.32 34.61
N LYS A 40 -7.65 14.48 35.60
CA LYS A 40 -7.17 14.94 36.90
C LYS A 40 -5.80 15.63 36.76
N ASP A 41 -4.85 14.97 36.12
CA ASP A 41 -3.48 15.46 36.00
C ASP A 41 -3.42 16.75 35.15
N LEU A 42 -4.31 16.93 34.15
CA LEU A 42 -4.48 18.20 33.43
C LEU A 42 -5.02 19.33 34.32
N ARG A 43 -5.97 19.05 35.24
CA ARG A 43 -6.41 20.05 36.23
C ARG A 43 -5.32 20.38 37.22
N ASP A 44 -4.50 19.39 37.58
CA ASP A 44 -3.36 19.62 38.44
C ASP A 44 -2.39 20.58 37.71
N ILE A 45 -2.05 20.35 36.45
CA ILE A 45 -1.20 21.25 35.64
C ILE A 45 -1.73 22.69 35.60
N THR A 46 -3.05 22.89 35.43
CA THR A 46 -3.61 24.26 35.39
C THR A 46 -3.57 24.96 36.75
N ASN A 47 -3.65 24.22 37.86
CA ASN A 47 -3.71 24.78 39.21
C ASN A 47 -2.35 24.85 39.94
N PHE A 48 -1.34 24.07 39.52
CA PHE A 48 -0.02 24.07 40.19
C PHE A 48 0.82 25.28 39.77
N GLU A 49 1.32 26.04 40.76
CA GLU A 49 2.20 27.18 40.49
C GLU A 49 3.60 26.76 40.03
N LEU A 50 4.10 25.58 40.42
CA LEU A 50 5.48 25.15 40.20
C LEU A 50 5.61 24.04 39.13
N GLY A 51 6.50 24.25 38.17
CA GLY A 51 6.98 23.22 37.23
C GLY A 51 6.43 23.28 35.79
N PHE A 52 5.37 24.05 35.53
CA PHE A 52 4.81 24.24 34.20
C PHE A 52 4.80 25.71 33.81
N ASP A 53 5.33 26.02 32.62
CA ASP A 53 5.27 27.36 32.04
C ASP A 53 3.82 27.77 31.68
N ALA A 54 3.62 29.06 31.41
CA ALA A 54 2.31 29.61 31.07
C ALA A 54 1.72 28.95 29.80
N THR A 55 2.55 28.57 28.83
CA THR A 55 2.13 27.97 27.58
C THR A 55 1.54 26.58 27.81
N ARG A 56 2.20 25.74 28.61
CA ARG A 56 1.72 24.41 28.99
C ARG A 56 0.44 24.48 29.83
N LYS A 57 0.34 25.46 30.73
CA LYS A 57 -0.89 25.73 31.50
C LYS A 57 -2.06 26.10 30.60
N ASN A 58 -1.83 27.02 29.65
CA ASN A 58 -2.85 27.41 28.67
C ASN A 58 -3.28 26.22 27.80
N LYS A 59 -2.33 25.37 27.36
CA LYS A 59 -2.68 24.16 26.62
C LYS A 59 -3.51 23.17 27.45
N ALA A 60 -3.12 22.93 28.70
CA ALA A 60 -3.87 22.05 29.59
C ALA A 60 -5.32 22.57 29.76
N GLN A 61 -5.48 23.88 29.93
CA GLN A 61 -6.80 24.52 30.00
C GLN A 61 -7.59 24.37 28.70
N GLU A 62 -6.98 24.61 27.54
CA GLU A 62 -7.61 24.43 26.21
C GLU A 62 -8.14 23.00 26.02
N ILE A 63 -7.38 21.98 26.46
CA ILE A 63 -7.78 20.57 26.39
C ILE A 63 -8.94 20.29 27.35
N LEU A 64 -8.93 20.86 28.55
CA LEU A 64 -10.01 20.72 29.53
C LEU A 64 -11.32 21.35 29.02
N ASP A 65 -11.23 22.54 28.44
CA ASP A 65 -12.38 23.26 27.87
C ASP A 65 -12.98 22.50 26.68
N ASN A 66 -12.12 21.89 25.87
CA ASN A 66 -12.52 21.10 24.71
C ASN A 66 -12.59 19.58 24.97
N TRP A 67 -12.70 19.15 26.24
CA TRP A 67 -12.55 17.74 26.63
C TRP A 67 -13.44 16.76 25.84
N LYS A 68 -14.69 17.14 25.56
CA LYS A 68 -15.63 16.30 24.79
C LYS A 68 -15.15 16.09 23.35
N ASN A 69 -14.66 17.14 22.70
CA ASN A 69 -14.17 17.10 21.31
C ASN A 69 -12.81 16.39 21.25
N TRP A 70 -11.91 16.71 22.18
CA TRP A 70 -10.60 16.09 22.27
C TRP A 70 -10.69 14.56 22.48
N THR A 71 -11.65 14.09 23.30
CA THR A 71 -11.90 12.64 23.49
C THR A 71 -12.78 11.99 22.42
N ALA A 72 -13.36 12.75 21.49
CA ALA A 72 -14.23 12.21 20.43
C ALA A 72 -13.45 11.30 19.47
N SER A 73 -12.20 11.66 19.14
CA SER A 73 -11.29 10.85 18.32
C SER A 73 -11.14 9.42 18.84
N VAL A 74 -11.02 9.23 20.15
CA VAL A 74 -10.90 7.91 20.80
C VAL A 74 -12.21 7.12 20.75
N ARG A 75 -13.36 7.80 20.86
CA ARG A 75 -14.67 7.14 20.73
C ARG A 75 -14.88 6.66 19.29
N ASN A 76 -14.48 7.46 18.31
CA ASN A 76 -14.54 7.10 16.90
C ASN A 76 -13.59 5.94 16.59
N PHE A 77 -12.36 5.98 17.12
CA PHE A 77 -11.40 4.89 17.01
C PHE A 77 -11.90 3.58 17.64
N LYS A 78 -12.53 3.64 18.83
CA LYS A 78 -13.13 2.46 19.46
C LYS A 78 -14.31 1.90 18.66
N LYS A 79 -15.13 2.77 18.05
CA LYS A 79 -16.24 2.35 17.18
C LYS A 79 -15.70 1.68 15.91
N ALA A 80 -14.65 2.23 15.29
CA ALA A 80 -13.97 1.63 14.14
C ALA A 80 -13.40 0.24 14.49
N ARG A 81 -12.67 0.13 15.61
CA ARG A 81 -12.12 -1.16 16.07
C ARG A 81 -13.19 -2.20 16.43
N ALA A 82 -14.33 -1.78 16.98
CA ALA A 82 -15.44 -2.68 17.28
C ALA A 82 -16.11 -3.21 15.99
N ARG A 83 -16.25 -2.37 14.96
CA ARG A 83 -16.73 -2.79 13.64
C ARG A 83 -15.81 -3.84 13.01
N ILE A 84 -14.49 -3.55 12.98
CA ILE A 84 -13.46 -4.47 12.50
C ILE A 84 -13.52 -5.83 13.21
N LYS A 85 -13.72 -5.85 14.54
CA LYS A 85 -13.80 -7.10 15.29
C LYS A 85 -15.08 -7.90 15.02
N VAL A 86 -16.20 -7.23 14.75
CA VAL A 86 -17.47 -7.88 14.37
C VAL A 86 -17.33 -8.49 12.97
N ASP A 87 -16.72 -7.77 12.04
CA ASP A 87 -16.49 -8.26 10.68
C ASP A 87 -15.50 -9.44 10.68
N LEU A 88 -14.44 -9.37 11.47
CA LEU A 88 -13.50 -10.48 11.68
C LEU A 88 -14.16 -11.73 12.29
N MET A 89 -15.12 -11.56 13.20
CA MET A 89 -15.86 -12.70 13.78
C MET A 89 -16.87 -13.32 12.80
N LYS A 90 -17.54 -12.50 11.98
CA LYS A 90 -18.41 -12.99 10.91
C LYS A 90 -17.63 -13.78 9.87
N VAL A 91 -16.44 -13.33 9.49
CA VAL A 91 -15.54 -14.06 8.58
C VAL A 91 -15.12 -15.42 9.17
N LYS A 92 -14.83 -15.49 10.48
CA LYS A 92 -14.52 -16.77 11.15
C LYS A 92 -15.71 -17.73 11.20
N GLN A 93 -16.92 -17.24 11.41
CA GLN A 93 -18.14 -18.07 11.37
C GLN A 93 -18.42 -18.59 9.95
N ILE A 94 -18.27 -17.74 8.93
CA ILE A 94 -18.46 -18.13 7.53
C ILE A 94 -17.42 -19.18 7.11
N ASN A 95 -16.16 -19.03 7.51
CA ASN A 95 -15.11 -20.01 7.22
C ASN A 95 -15.35 -21.38 7.90
N GLN A 96 -16.07 -21.43 9.04
CA GLN A 96 -16.46 -22.70 9.66
C GLN A 96 -17.60 -23.42 8.93
N PHE A 97 -18.40 -22.71 8.12
CA PHE A 97 -19.45 -23.30 7.28
C PHE A 97 -18.99 -23.65 5.86
N SER A 98 -17.94 -23.00 5.35
CA SER A 98 -17.48 -23.15 3.95
C SER A 98 -16.38 -24.19 3.73
N THR A 99 -15.71 -24.70 4.77
CA THR A 99 -14.81 -25.86 4.63
C THR A 99 -15.59 -27.17 4.72
N GLY A 100 -16.30 -27.51 3.64
CA GLY A 100 -16.82 -28.84 3.41
C GLY A 100 -15.74 -29.77 2.83
N ASN A 101 -15.13 -30.59 3.68
CA ASN A 101 -14.90 -32.03 3.48
C ASN A 101 -13.87 -32.59 4.48
N GLY A 102 -14.18 -33.75 5.05
CA GLY A 102 -13.18 -34.66 5.64
C GLY A 102 -13.51 -35.13 7.04
N ALA A 103 -14.16 -36.28 7.12
CA ALA A 103 -14.48 -37.06 8.31
C ALA A 103 -13.40 -37.07 9.41
N THR A 104 -13.82 -36.82 10.65
CA THR A 104 -13.25 -37.54 11.80
C THR A 104 -14.41 -38.20 12.53
N TYR A 105 -14.45 -39.52 12.42
CA TYR A 105 -15.21 -40.42 13.27
C TYR A 105 -14.93 -40.04 14.73
N ASN A 106 -15.95 -39.56 15.44
CA ASN A 106 -16.02 -39.73 16.89
C ASN A 106 -17.13 -40.73 17.17
N ASP A 107 -16.71 -42.00 17.25
CA ASP A 107 -17.48 -43.07 17.84
C ASP A 107 -17.76 -42.71 19.30
N ASN A 108 -19.02 -42.37 19.59
CA ASN A 108 -19.56 -42.34 20.94
C ASN A 108 -20.75 -43.30 21.00
N ARG A 109 -20.49 -44.59 20.77
CA ARG A 109 -21.31 -45.66 21.36
C ARG A 109 -21.20 -45.60 22.90
N LYS A 110 -22.13 -44.89 23.53
CA LYS A 110 -22.67 -45.29 24.83
C LYS A 110 -24.19 -45.39 24.71
N GLY A 111 -24.66 -46.63 24.69
CA GLY A 111 -26.06 -46.95 24.63
C GLY A 111 -26.83 -46.48 25.86
N LYS A 112 -28.14 -46.31 25.65
CA LYS A 112 -29.19 -46.76 26.56
C LYS A 112 -30.51 -46.75 25.79
N HIS A 113 -31.04 -47.96 25.59
CA HIS A 113 -32.45 -48.31 25.68
C HIS A 113 -33.40 -47.20 26.16
N ARG A 114 -34.46 -46.88 25.40
CA ARG A 114 -35.82 -47.45 25.54
C ARG A 114 -36.84 -46.70 24.66
N GLN A 115 -37.68 -47.51 23.99
CA GLN A 115 -39.12 -47.39 23.72
C GLN A 115 -39.66 -46.21 22.90
N ASP A 116 -40.13 -46.55 21.70
CA ASP A 116 -41.52 -46.49 21.23
C ASP A 116 -42.45 -45.46 21.90
N VAL A 117 -43.11 -44.65 21.07
CA VAL A 117 -44.56 -44.75 20.76
C VAL A 117 -45.02 -43.48 20.02
N ASP A 118 -45.75 -43.75 18.95
CA ASP A 118 -46.75 -43.00 18.18
C ASP A 118 -47.13 -41.53 18.46
N ASP A 119 -47.60 -40.98 17.34
CA ASP A 119 -48.83 -40.18 17.18
C ASP A 119 -48.77 -38.64 17.10
N ASN A 120 -49.05 -38.19 15.88
CA ASN A 120 -50.18 -37.35 15.48
C ASN A 120 -50.37 -35.92 16.03
N GLU A 121 -50.61 -35.07 15.03
CA GLU A 121 -51.59 -33.99 14.99
C GLU A 121 -51.37 -32.62 15.68
N LYS A 122 -51.55 -31.62 14.81
CA LYS A 122 -52.33 -30.37 14.97
C LYS A 122 -51.74 -29.19 15.74
N LYS A 123 -51.53 -28.13 14.93
CA LYS A 123 -52.01 -26.74 15.05
C LYS A 123 -52.30 -26.20 16.47
N ILE A 124 -51.79 -24.99 16.75
CA ILE A 124 -52.54 -23.73 17.03
C ILE A 124 -51.57 -22.69 17.66
N ILE A 125 -51.60 -21.47 17.11
CA ILE A 125 -51.01 -20.19 17.59
C ILE A 125 -52.03 -19.54 18.59
N PRO A 126 -51.86 -18.43 19.36
CA PRO A 126 -50.72 -17.63 19.88
C PRO A 126 -50.80 -17.33 21.41
N ALA A 127 -49.85 -16.51 21.90
CA ALA A 127 -50.09 -15.24 22.61
C ALA A 127 -49.53 -15.07 24.05
N LYS A 128 -48.83 -13.94 24.19
CA LYS A 128 -48.90 -12.94 25.28
C LYS A 128 -48.34 -13.26 26.69
N LYS A 129 -47.37 -12.41 27.03
CA LYS A 129 -47.34 -11.41 28.15
C LYS A 129 -46.58 -11.72 29.45
N CYS A 130 -46.00 -10.62 29.94
CA CYS A 130 -45.58 -10.23 31.30
C CYS A 130 -44.19 -10.71 31.77
N LYS A 131 -43.22 -9.81 31.98
CA LYS A 131 -42.97 -8.85 33.10
C LYS A 131 -42.71 -9.53 34.46
N ALA A 132 -41.48 -9.42 34.95
CA ALA A 132 -41.05 -9.11 36.34
C ALA A 132 -39.49 -9.06 36.35
N THR A 133 -38.80 -7.94 36.60
CA THR A 133 -38.42 -7.33 37.90
C THR A 133 -38.03 -8.29 39.01
N SER A 134 -36.73 -8.33 39.32
CA SER A 134 -36.08 -8.48 40.64
C SER A 134 -34.55 -8.44 40.39
N GLU A 135 -33.64 -8.07 41.27
CA GLU A 135 -33.63 -7.35 42.54
C GLU A 135 -32.16 -7.01 42.82
N LYS A 136 -31.95 -5.93 43.59
CA LYS A 136 -30.65 -5.50 44.10
C LYS A 136 -30.01 -6.58 44.97
N ARG A 137 -28.70 -6.78 44.84
CA ARG A 137 -27.86 -7.35 45.91
C ARG A 137 -26.58 -6.55 46.07
N THR A 138 -26.55 -5.72 47.10
CA THR A 138 -25.36 -5.16 47.73
C THR A 138 -24.60 -6.26 48.47
N ARG A 139 -23.28 -6.30 48.34
CA ARG A 139 -22.44 -6.96 49.36
C ARG A 139 -21.17 -6.14 49.60
N SER A 140 -21.14 -5.61 50.83
CA SER A 140 -20.01 -5.04 51.54
C SER A 140 -18.94 -6.10 51.82
N GLY A 141 -17.67 -5.68 51.81
CA GLY A 141 -16.54 -6.48 52.26
C GLY A 141 -15.29 -5.62 52.40
N ARG A 142 -15.09 -5.04 53.60
CA ARG A 142 -13.80 -4.52 54.08
C ARG A 142 -12.83 -5.68 54.27
N VAL A 143 -11.58 -5.54 53.81
CA VAL A 143 -10.43 -6.29 54.32
C VAL A 143 -9.23 -5.33 54.43
N ALA A 144 -8.44 -5.58 55.47
CA ALA A 144 -7.54 -4.70 56.18
C ALA A 144 -6.24 -4.33 55.44
N VAL A 145 -5.69 -3.20 55.90
CA VAL A 145 -4.36 -2.64 55.61
C VAL A 145 -3.31 -3.29 56.52
N PRO A 146 -2.11 -3.60 56.03
CA PRO A 146 -0.90 -3.57 56.85
C PRO A 146 -0.08 -2.32 56.50
N ASP A 147 0.15 -1.54 57.55
CA ASP A 147 1.06 -0.41 57.65
C ASP A 147 2.48 -0.96 57.91
N TYR A 148 3.48 -0.53 57.14
CA TYR A 148 4.89 -0.63 57.50
C TYR A 148 5.60 0.65 57.06
N ARG A 149 5.79 1.50 58.05
CA ARG A 149 6.67 2.66 58.08
C ARG A 149 8.05 2.21 58.59
N GLU A 150 9.08 2.91 58.13
CA GLU A 150 10.45 2.99 58.66
C GLU A 150 11.42 1.83 58.37
N LEU A 151 12.38 2.13 57.47
CA LEU A 151 13.82 2.05 57.76
C LEU A 151 14.56 2.88 56.71
N PHE A 152 14.94 4.10 57.09
CA PHE A 152 16.06 4.82 56.51
C PHE A 152 17.32 4.29 57.21
N GLU A 153 18.34 3.92 56.45
CA GLU A 153 19.72 4.19 56.87
C GLU A 153 20.65 4.24 55.66
N SER A 154 21.46 5.28 55.72
CA SER A 154 22.43 5.81 54.78
C SER A 154 23.66 4.93 54.56
N THR A 155 24.24 4.98 53.36
CA THR A 155 25.70 4.93 53.22
C THR A 155 26.16 5.73 51.99
N ASN A 156 26.77 6.88 52.28
CA ASN A 156 27.71 7.57 51.40
C ASN A 156 28.99 6.75 51.32
N VAL A 157 29.54 6.53 50.12
CA VAL A 157 31.00 6.50 49.90
C VAL A 157 31.25 7.12 48.53
N GLY A 158 31.93 8.27 48.53
CA GLY A 158 32.57 8.80 47.35
C GLY A 158 34.01 8.29 47.25
N THR A 159 34.52 8.19 46.03
CA THR A 159 35.95 8.29 45.77
C THR A 159 36.18 8.86 44.37
N SER A 160 37.14 9.77 44.33
CA SER A 160 37.60 10.56 43.20
C SER A 160 39.06 10.17 42.93
N SER A 161 39.45 10.05 41.66
CA SER A 161 40.83 10.19 41.13
C SER A 161 40.73 9.86 39.62
N LYS A 162 40.89 10.77 38.65
CA LYS A 162 42.05 11.58 38.20
C LYS A 162 43.34 10.77 37.95
N GLU A 163 43.78 10.83 36.68
CA GLU A 163 45.15 10.96 36.10
C GLU A 163 45.29 10.09 34.85
N ASN A 164 45.49 10.72 33.67
CA ASN A 164 46.76 10.85 32.91
C ASN A 164 47.13 9.49 32.26
N GLU A 165 47.42 9.35 30.96
CA GLU A 165 48.47 9.99 30.17
C GLU A 165 48.33 9.52 28.70
N ASP A 166 48.55 10.42 27.77
CA ASP A 166 49.06 10.19 26.40
C ASP A 166 50.52 10.72 26.46
N PRO A 167 51.57 10.19 25.80
CA PRO A 167 51.60 9.98 24.35
C PRO A 167 52.55 8.84 23.85
N SER A 168 52.47 8.48 22.56
CA SER A 168 53.65 8.49 21.65
C SER A 168 53.39 7.88 20.26
N LYS A 169 53.81 8.65 19.26
CA LYS A 169 54.12 8.30 17.86
C LYS A 169 55.16 7.19 17.74
N VAL A 170 55.06 6.34 16.71
CA VAL A 170 56.20 5.82 15.89
C VAL A 170 55.70 5.39 14.49
N ASN A 171 56.23 6.06 13.45
CA ASN A 171 56.74 5.66 12.12
C ASN A 171 55.97 4.65 11.23
N GLU A 172 55.59 5.06 10.00
CA GLU A 172 56.31 4.85 8.71
C GLU A 172 56.48 3.38 8.32
N GLU A 173 55.85 2.96 7.21
CA GLU A 173 56.58 2.50 6.01
C GLU A 173 55.64 2.24 4.82
N ASP A 174 56.12 2.73 3.67
CA ASP A 174 55.68 2.47 2.31
C ASP A 174 55.65 0.98 1.97
N VAL A 175 54.58 0.51 1.30
CA VAL A 175 54.74 -0.50 0.24
C VAL A 175 53.75 -0.19 -0.89
N THR A 176 54.31 0.39 -1.95
CA THR A 176 53.72 0.48 -3.27
C THR A 176 53.91 -0.86 -3.98
N ILE A 177 52.83 -1.57 -4.34
CA ILE A 177 52.89 -2.63 -5.36
C ILE A 177 51.75 -2.39 -6.35
N GLY A 178 52.14 -1.85 -7.51
CA GLY A 178 51.36 -1.94 -8.72
C GLY A 178 51.49 -3.34 -9.32
N CYS A 179 50.38 -3.89 -9.80
CA CYS A 179 50.36 -4.95 -10.80
C CYS A 179 49.27 -4.62 -11.81
N SER A 180 49.68 -3.90 -12.85
CA SER A 180 49.11 -3.98 -14.19
C SER A 180 49.48 -5.33 -14.80
N PHE A 181 48.51 -6.12 -15.24
CA PHE A 181 48.71 -7.10 -16.29
C PHE A 181 47.48 -7.21 -17.17
N GLU A 182 47.78 -7.35 -18.45
CA GLU A 182 46.94 -7.24 -19.62
C GLU A 182 46.09 -8.50 -19.83
N ASN A 183 44.89 -8.32 -20.40
CA ASN A 183 44.24 -9.29 -21.29
C ASN A 183 45.18 -9.63 -22.46
N PRO A 184 45.08 -10.77 -23.19
CA PRO A 184 43.80 -11.36 -23.64
C PRO A 184 43.75 -12.89 -23.85
N SER A 185 42.55 -13.45 -23.88
CA SER A 185 42.27 -14.58 -24.78
C SER A 185 40.78 -14.68 -25.09
N GLN A 186 40.50 -14.55 -26.39
CA GLN A 186 39.28 -14.96 -27.06
C GLN A 186 39.24 -16.48 -27.10
N GLU A 187 38.05 -17.07 -26.95
CA GLU A 187 37.72 -18.34 -27.60
C GLU A 187 36.23 -18.34 -27.95
N ASN A 188 35.97 -18.52 -29.24
CA ASN A 188 34.68 -18.74 -29.88
C ASN A 188 34.22 -20.18 -29.62
N GLU A 189 32.92 -20.44 -29.63
CA GLU A 189 32.27 -21.68 -30.08
C GLU A 189 30.75 -21.40 -30.11
N GLU A 190 30.22 -21.02 -31.27
CA GLU A 190 29.59 -21.87 -32.29
C GLU A 190 28.12 -22.23 -31.99
N GLU A 191 27.25 -21.64 -32.79
CA GLU A 191 25.84 -22.00 -32.99
C GLU A 191 25.73 -23.40 -33.58
N SER A 192 24.77 -24.19 -33.09
CA SER A 192 24.20 -25.30 -33.87
C SER A 192 22.67 -25.15 -33.94
N THR A 193 22.22 -24.70 -35.10
CA THR A 193 20.84 -24.80 -35.58
C THR A 193 20.47 -26.27 -35.82
N THR A 194 19.23 -26.65 -35.50
CA THR A 194 18.67 -27.94 -35.92
C THR A 194 17.34 -27.67 -36.61
N GLU A 195 17.38 -27.72 -37.94
CA GLU A 195 16.22 -27.76 -38.81
C GLU A 195 15.57 -29.14 -38.74
N HIS A 196 14.25 -29.18 -38.61
CA HIS A 196 13.47 -30.38 -38.91
C HIS A 196 12.40 -30.03 -39.94
N SER A 197 12.68 -30.44 -41.17
CA SER A 197 11.77 -30.52 -42.31
C SER A 197 10.70 -31.58 -42.06
N PHE A 198 9.44 -31.27 -42.39
CA PHE A 198 8.44 -32.28 -42.72
C PHE A 198 7.80 -31.95 -44.07
N GLU A 199 7.71 -33.01 -44.87
CA GLU A 199 7.35 -33.06 -46.29
C GLU A 199 5.86 -32.78 -46.52
N ASN A 200 5.58 -32.10 -47.64
CA ASN A 200 4.28 -32.13 -48.32
C ASN A 200 4.13 -33.42 -49.13
N PRO A 201 2.87 -33.82 -49.39
CA PRO A 201 2.53 -34.27 -50.73
C PRO A 201 1.32 -33.51 -51.33
N SER A 202 1.60 -32.97 -52.51
CA SER A 202 0.77 -32.79 -53.72
C SER A 202 -0.62 -33.42 -53.81
N GLN A 203 -1.58 -32.69 -54.38
CA GLN A 203 -2.22 -32.90 -55.72
C GLN A 203 -3.42 -31.93 -55.88
N GLU A 204 -3.37 -31.00 -56.84
CA GLU A 204 -4.04 -31.06 -58.17
C GLU A 204 -5.57 -31.18 -58.13
N ASN A 205 -6.28 -30.09 -58.45
CA ASN A 205 -7.03 -30.02 -59.70
C ASN A 205 -7.60 -28.61 -59.98
N GLU A 206 -7.40 -28.21 -61.24
CA GLU A 206 -8.00 -27.11 -61.96
C GLU A 206 -9.51 -27.32 -62.14
N GLU A 207 -10.30 -26.25 -62.22
CA GLU A 207 -10.90 -25.79 -63.48
C GLU A 207 -11.91 -24.66 -63.27
N ALA A 208 -11.96 -23.81 -64.28
CA ALA A 208 -12.69 -22.56 -64.39
C ALA A 208 -14.17 -22.76 -64.79
N ALA A 209 -15.01 -21.76 -64.49
CA ALA A 209 -15.97 -21.23 -65.46
C ALA A 209 -16.64 -19.93 -64.97
N THR A 210 -16.48 -18.90 -65.79
CA THR A 210 -17.23 -17.64 -65.96
C THR A 210 -18.74 -17.81 -66.06
N VAL A 211 -19.55 -16.88 -65.50
CA VAL A 211 -20.77 -16.31 -66.13
C VAL A 211 -21.03 -14.88 -65.61
N GLU A 212 -21.54 -14.06 -66.54
CA GLU A 212 -21.74 -12.61 -66.58
C GLU A 212 -22.89 -12.01 -65.74
N ASN A 213 -22.80 -10.69 -65.57
CA ASN A 213 -23.85 -9.66 -65.60
C ASN A 213 -25.11 -9.77 -64.71
N SER A 214 -25.29 -8.77 -63.84
CA SER A 214 -26.30 -7.74 -64.09
C SER A 214 -26.20 -6.59 -63.09
N SER A 215 -26.35 -5.39 -63.66
CA SER A 215 -26.51 -4.10 -63.03
C SER A 215 -27.81 -4.01 -62.22
N GLN A 216 -27.72 -3.42 -61.02
CA GLN A 216 -28.86 -2.71 -60.45
C GLN A 216 -28.35 -1.55 -59.59
N ASP A 217 -28.64 -0.35 -60.10
CA ASP A 217 -28.60 0.91 -59.37
C ASP A 217 -29.45 0.79 -58.11
N ASN A 218 -28.85 1.03 -56.95
CA ASN A 218 -29.55 1.47 -55.75
C ASN A 218 -28.75 2.64 -55.18
N GLU A 219 -29.28 3.85 -55.37
CA GLU A 219 -28.99 5.00 -54.53
C GLU A 219 -29.46 4.66 -53.11
N GLU A 220 -28.58 4.07 -52.30
CA GLU A 220 -28.76 4.03 -50.85
C GLU A 220 -28.22 5.33 -50.26
N GLU A 221 -29.14 6.13 -49.74
CA GLU A 221 -28.87 7.19 -48.79
C GLU A 221 -27.89 6.67 -47.74
N ALA A 222 -26.67 7.22 -47.75
CA ALA A 222 -25.72 7.07 -46.67
C ALA A 222 -26.26 7.83 -45.45
N THR A 223 -27.26 7.26 -44.77
CA THR A 223 -27.47 7.54 -43.35
C THR A 223 -26.18 7.15 -42.66
N THR A 224 -25.42 8.18 -42.31
CA THR A 224 -24.22 8.08 -41.48
C THR A 224 -24.71 7.57 -40.13
N GLU A 225 -24.76 6.25 -40.00
CA GLU A 225 -24.99 5.56 -38.74
C GLU A 225 -23.73 5.79 -37.90
N TYR A 226 -23.62 7.00 -37.37
CA TYR A 226 -22.68 7.38 -36.34
C TYR A 226 -23.01 6.48 -35.17
N SER A 227 -22.22 5.41 -34.98
CA SER A 227 -22.53 4.39 -33.98
C SER A 227 -22.66 5.09 -32.62
N PHE A 228 -23.75 4.82 -31.92
CA PHE A 228 -24.04 5.41 -30.61
C PHE A 228 -22.91 5.11 -29.59
N GLU A 229 -22.13 4.05 -29.82
CA GLU A 229 -20.91 3.69 -29.07
C GLU A 229 -19.76 4.69 -29.25
N SER A 230 -19.61 5.30 -30.43
CA SER A 230 -18.60 6.35 -30.70
C SER A 230 -18.85 7.61 -29.86
N ILE A 231 -20.12 7.97 -29.69
CA ILE A 231 -20.55 9.12 -28.86
C ILE A 231 -20.38 8.79 -27.36
N GLN A 232 -20.44 7.51 -26.99
CA GLN A 232 -20.28 7.10 -25.60
C GLN A 232 -18.84 7.32 -25.11
N ASP A 233 -17.83 6.75 -25.75
CA ASP A 233 -16.42 6.93 -25.34
C ASP A 233 -15.96 8.41 -25.29
N GLU A 234 -16.60 9.27 -26.07
CA GLU A 234 -16.31 10.69 -26.16
C GLU A 234 -16.66 11.43 -24.84
N ILE A 235 -17.71 11.05 -24.12
CA ILE A 235 -18.20 11.81 -22.95
C ILE A 235 -17.38 11.57 -21.68
N ILE A 236 -16.96 10.33 -21.35
CA ILE A 236 -16.03 10.14 -20.21
C ILE A 236 -14.68 10.78 -20.54
N THR A 237 -14.24 10.72 -21.80
CA THR A 237 -13.01 11.38 -22.26
C THR A 237 -13.09 12.90 -22.09
N ASP A 238 -14.22 13.50 -22.48
CA ASP A 238 -14.50 14.93 -22.36
C ASP A 238 -14.63 15.36 -20.89
N THR A 239 -15.24 14.52 -20.05
CA THR A 239 -15.40 14.80 -18.60
C THR A 239 -14.08 14.70 -17.83
N LEU A 240 -13.18 13.80 -18.23
CA LEU A 240 -11.82 13.71 -17.67
C LEU A 240 -10.84 14.72 -18.30
N GLY A 241 -11.28 15.56 -19.25
CA GLY A 241 -10.43 16.56 -19.90
C GLY A 241 -9.31 15.97 -20.76
N ASN A 242 -9.50 14.73 -21.24
CA ASN A 242 -8.45 13.92 -21.87
C ASN A 242 -8.20 14.24 -23.35
N ASP A 243 -8.55 15.43 -23.84
CA ASP A 243 -8.34 15.84 -25.24
C ASP A 243 -6.85 16.01 -25.61
N LYS A 244 -5.97 16.11 -24.61
CA LYS A 244 -4.51 16.23 -24.81
C LYS A 244 -3.82 14.86 -24.90
N ARG A 245 -4.34 13.94 -25.71
CA ARG A 245 -3.66 12.66 -25.97
C ARG A 245 -2.44 12.88 -26.87
N SER A 246 -1.32 12.23 -26.54
CA SER A 246 -0.18 12.15 -27.44
C SER A 246 -0.53 11.39 -28.72
N ASP A 247 0.20 11.64 -29.79
CA ASP A 247 -0.01 10.96 -31.07
C ASP A 247 0.29 9.46 -30.95
N ALA A 248 1.28 9.07 -30.14
CA ALA A 248 1.56 7.66 -29.86
C ALA A 248 0.38 6.99 -29.13
N THR A 249 -0.19 7.65 -28.12
CA THR A 249 -1.37 7.14 -27.41
C THR A 249 -2.56 6.96 -28.36
N LYS A 250 -2.84 7.95 -29.22
CA LYS A 250 -3.94 7.86 -30.20
C LYS A 250 -3.75 6.68 -31.15
N GLU A 251 -2.54 6.49 -31.65
CA GLU A 251 -2.24 5.38 -32.56
C GLU A 251 -2.33 4.02 -31.85
N ILE A 252 -1.87 3.93 -30.59
CA ILE A 252 -2.02 2.73 -29.75
C ILE A 252 -3.50 2.36 -29.58
N VAL A 253 -4.35 3.32 -29.21
CA VAL A 253 -5.79 3.08 -29.02
C VAL A 253 -6.43 2.62 -30.33
N LYS A 254 -6.06 3.25 -31.45
CA LYS A 254 -6.54 2.87 -32.79
C LYS A 254 -6.13 1.44 -33.18
N ILE A 255 -4.86 1.06 -32.95
CA ILE A 255 -4.35 -0.30 -33.21
C ILE A 255 -5.04 -1.31 -32.27
N TYR A 256 -5.29 -0.93 -31.02
CA TYR A 256 -5.98 -1.80 -30.07
C TYR A 256 -7.41 -2.06 -30.50
N LYS A 257 -8.20 -1.02 -30.79
CA LYS A 257 -9.60 -1.15 -31.21
C LYS A 257 -9.76 -1.97 -32.50
N SER A 258 -8.80 -1.90 -33.42
CA SER A 258 -8.85 -2.71 -34.65
C SER A 258 -8.55 -4.20 -34.40
N LYS A 259 -7.67 -4.52 -33.45
CA LYS A 259 -7.31 -5.91 -33.11
C LYS A 259 -8.24 -6.56 -32.08
N CYS A 260 -8.78 -5.76 -31.17
CA CYS A 260 -9.56 -6.20 -30.02
C CYS A 260 -10.78 -5.28 -29.86
N PRO A 261 -11.76 -5.34 -30.79
CA PRO A 261 -12.91 -4.42 -30.80
C PRO A 261 -13.76 -4.50 -29.52
N ASN A 262 -13.80 -5.67 -28.88
CA ASN A 262 -14.54 -5.90 -27.63
C ASN A 262 -13.63 -5.87 -26.39
N GLY A 263 -12.36 -5.47 -26.54
CA GLY A 263 -11.40 -5.41 -25.44
C GLY A 263 -11.61 -4.17 -24.60
N ASP A 264 -11.55 -4.31 -23.26
CA ASP A 264 -11.74 -3.21 -22.32
C ASP A 264 -10.44 -2.71 -21.68
N LEU A 265 -9.31 -3.37 -21.95
CA LEU A 265 -8.01 -3.11 -21.30
C LEU A 265 -6.83 -3.23 -22.28
N ILE A 266 -6.11 -2.12 -22.43
CA ILE A 266 -4.83 -2.05 -23.14
C ILE A 266 -3.70 -2.31 -22.12
N ASP A 267 -3.09 -3.49 -22.19
CA ASP A 267 -1.94 -3.81 -21.35
C ASP A 267 -0.64 -3.30 -22.01
N LEU A 268 -0.06 -2.24 -21.45
CA LEU A 268 1.14 -1.56 -21.96
C LEU A 268 2.38 -1.83 -21.10
N ARG A 269 2.36 -2.88 -20.26
CA ARG A 269 3.55 -3.34 -19.54
C ARG A 269 4.62 -3.84 -20.53
N LEU A 270 5.90 -3.69 -20.18
CA LEU A 270 7.02 -4.04 -21.08
C LEU A 270 6.98 -5.48 -21.60
N LYS A 271 6.45 -6.40 -20.79
CA LYS A 271 6.36 -7.82 -21.15
C LYS A 271 5.04 -8.21 -21.81
N SER A 272 4.08 -7.29 -21.94
CA SER A 272 2.75 -7.60 -22.44
C SER A 272 2.79 -8.09 -23.89
N PRO A 273 1.93 -9.04 -24.28
CA PRO A 273 1.82 -9.47 -25.66
C PRO A 273 1.42 -8.33 -26.60
N PHE A 274 0.57 -7.41 -26.14
CA PHE A 274 0.06 -6.32 -26.97
C PHE A 274 1.16 -5.31 -27.31
N LEU A 275 1.94 -4.85 -26.33
CA LEU A 275 3.04 -3.90 -26.57
C LEU A 275 4.07 -4.46 -27.56
N LYS A 276 4.39 -5.76 -27.44
CA LYS A 276 5.30 -6.47 -28.36
C LYS A 276 4.79 -6.62 -29.78
N GLN A 277 3.50 -6.43 -30.02
CA GLN A 277 2.89 -6.48 -31.36
C GLN A 277 2.73 -5.10 -32.00
N LEU A 278 3.08 -4.03 -31.30
CA LEU A 278 3.11 -2.68 -31.88
C LEU A 278 4.32 -2.57 -32.82
N SER A 279 4.24 -1.65 -33.79
CA SER A 279 5.42 -1.32 -34.59
C SER A 279 6.50 -0.70 -33.69
N GLU A 280 7.76 -0.90 -34.05
CA GLU A 280 8.90 -0.37 -33.29
C GLU A 280 8.79 1.15 -33.09
N GLN A 281 8.34 1.87 -34.13
CA GLN A 281 8.13 3.31 -34.06
C GLN A 281 7.09 3.72 -33.01
N VAL A 282 5.92 3.05 -32.97
CA VAL A 282 4.85 3.36 -32.01
C VAL A 282 5.26 2.98 -30.60
N ALA A 283 5.83 1.78 -30.41
CA ALA A 283 6.32 1.33 -29.12
C ALA A 283 7.42 2.26 -28.56
N THR A 284 8.40 2.64 -29.38
CA THR A 284 9.49 3.53 -28.97
C THR A 284 8.98 4.92 -28.61
N SER A 285 8.04 5.45 -29.39
CA SER A 285 7.45 6.77 -29.11
C SER A 285 6.70 6.76 -27.77
N TYR A 286 5.90 5.72 -27.52
CA TYR A 286 5.19 5.57 -26.25
C TYR A 286 6.14 5.35 -25.06
N LEU A 287 7.16 4.50 -25.20
CA LEU A 287 8.13 4.27 -24.12
C LEU A 287 8.91 5.54 -23.80
N LYS A 288 9.24 6.35 -24.81
CA LYS A 288 9.87 7.65 -24.58
C LYS A 288 8.96 8.60 -23.81
N GLU A 289 7.66 8.64 -24.11
CA GLU A 289 6.68 9.42 -23.34
C GLU A 289 6.60 8.96 -21.88
N MET A 290 6.67 7.64 -21.65
CA MET A 290 6.70 7.05 -20.31
C MET A 290 7.99 7.40 -19.56
N ASP A 291 9.14 7.37 -20.22
CA ASP A 291 10.43 7.78 -19.64
C ASP A 291 10.42 9.28 -19.30
N ASP A 292 9.92 10.13 -20.21
CA ASP A 292 9.79 11.58 -19.99
C ASP A 292 8.87 11.86 -18.79
N LEU A 293 7.78 11.09 -18.64
CA LEU A 293 6.86 11.17 -17.51
C LEU A 293 7.49 10.72 -16.19
N THR A 294 8.30 9.66 -16.19
CA THR A 294 8.72 8.97 -14.96
C THR A 294 10.14 9.32 -14.50
N GLU A 295 11.09 9.47 -15.41
CA GLU A 295 12.49 9.80 -15.08
C GLU A 295 12.62 11.25 -14.61
N SER A 296 11.76 12.14 -15.09
CA SER A 296 11.73 13.54 -14.67
C SER A 296 11.21 13.74 -13.23
N LEU A 297 10.53 12.74 -12.65
CA LEU A 297 9.95 12.81 -11.31
C LEU A 297 11.02 12.82 -10.22
N VAL A 298 12.14 12.14 -10.42
CA VAL A 298 13.21 12.06 -9.41
C VAL A 298 14.14 13.27 -9.56
N PRO A 299 14.17 14.20 -8.59
CA PRO A 299 15.05 15.35 -8.69
C PRO A 299 16.52 14.92 -8.74
N LYS A 300 17.32 15.58 -9.59
CA LYS A 300 18.75 15.25 -9.78
C LYS A 300 19.55 15.25 -8.46
N ASN A 301 19.21 16.15 -7.53
CA ASN A 301 19.84 16.21 -6.22
C ASN A 301 19.47 15.02 -5.32
N VAL A 302 18.24 14.49 -5.44
CA VAL A 302 17.80 13.26 -4.75
C VAL A 302 18.56 12.05 -5.30
N HIS A 303 18.64 11.91 -6.62
CA HIS A 303 19.43 10.85 -7.25
C HIS A 303 20.89 10.90 -6.80
N ALA A 304 21.53 12.06 -6.92
CA ALA A 304 22.93 12.25 -6.51
C ALA A 304 23.15 11.93 -5.02
N PHE A 305 22.20 12.29 -4.16
CA PHE A 305 22.23 11.94 -2.74
C PHE A 305 22.14 10.42 -2.53
N LEU A 306 21.19 9.73 -3.16
CA LEU A 306 21.04 8.27 -3.04
C LEU A 306 22.28 7.54 -3.52
N VAL A 307 22.82 7.93 -4.69
CA VAL A 307 24.06 7.36 -5.25
C VAL A 307 25.22 7.55 -4.27
N LYS A 308 25.43 8.78 -3.77
CA LYS A 308 26.50 9.06 -2.80
C LYS A 308 26.31 8.24 -1.52
N PHE A 309 25.09 8.22 -0.98
CA PHE A 309 24.77 7.54 0.27
C PHE A 309 25.02 6.03 0.17
N PHE A 310 24.49 5.37 -0.86
CA PHE A 310 24.60 3.91 -1.06
C PHE A 310 25.92 3.43 -1.67
N SER A 311 26.78 4.33 -2.15
CA SER A 311 28.13 3.99 -2.64
C SER A 311 29.17 3.84 -1.53
N GLN A 312 28.84 4.20 -0.30
CA GLN A 312 29.75 4.08 0.84
C GLN A 312 30.01 2.60 1.17
N ASN A 313 31.28 2.28 1.45
CA ASN A 313 31.68 0.96 1.93
C ASN A 313 31.79 1.02 3.46
N LEU A 314 30.72 0.64 4.15
CA LEU A 314 30.59 0.76 5.59
C LEU A 314 30.30 -0.60 6.23
N THR A 315 30.78 -0.76 7.45
CA THR A 315 30.41 -1.85 8.37
C THR A 315 28.96 -1.71 8.85
N THR A 316 28.44 -2.76 9.48
CA THR A 316 27.08 -2.74 10.07
C THR A 316 26.90 -1.62 11.09
N GLU A 317 27.87 -1.43 11.98
CA GLU A 317 27.85 -0.42 13.03
C GLU A 317 27.90 1.00 12.44
N GLU A 318 28.72 1.19 11.40
CA GLU A 318 28.81 2.46 10.68
C GLU A 318 27.52 2.78 9.93
N TRP A 319 26.86 1.80 9.31
CA TRP A 319 25.56 1.99 8.68
C TRP A 319 24.50 2.45 9.69
N ASN A 320 24.43 1.81 10.86
CA ASN A 320 23.47 2.21 11.90
C ASN A 320 23.70 3.66 12.36
N ARG A 321 24.97 4.04 12.63
CA ARG A 321 25.32 5.44 12.98
C ARG A 321 24.94 6.42 11.87
N GLN A 322 25.30 6.11 10.62
CA GLN A 322 24.97 6.96 9.46
C GLN A 322 23.45 7.15 9.29
N ILE A 323 22.65 6.12 9.55
CA ILE A 323 21.19 6.20 9.47
C ILE A 323 20.61 7.05 10.60
N ASP A 324 21.09 6.87 11.84
CA ASP A 324 20.61 7.63 13.01
C ASP A 324 20.90 9.14 12.85
N ASP A 325 22.09 9.44 12.33
CA ASP A 325 22.56 10.80 12.07
C ASP A 325 22.08 11.38 10.74
N LEU A 326 21.35 10.61 9.92
CA LEU A 326 20.89 11.05 8.61
C LEU A 326 20.00 12.30 8.73
N ARG A 327 20.38 13.36 7.99
CA ARG A 327 19.64 14.62 7.89
C ARG A 327 19.55 15.04 6.42
N ALA A 328 18.47 15.75 6.08
CA ALA A 328 18.34 16.34 4.75
C ALA A 328 19.45 17.41 4.55
N PRO A 329 20.17 17.38 3.43
CA PRO A 329 21.19 18.39 3.12
C PRO A 329 20.60 19.81 2.99
N VAL A 330 19.34 19.90 2.54
CA VAL A 330 18.60 21.15 2.33
C VAL A 330 17.32 21.10 3.16
N LYS A 331 17.12 22.10 4.02
CA LYS A 331 16.01 22.09 5.01
C LYS A 331 14.63 22.20 4.36
N ASP A 332 14.51 22.90 3.23
CA ASP A 332 13.22 23.21 2.59
C ASP A 332 12.93 22.36 1.35
N ASP A 333 13.74 21.33 1.07
CA ASP A 333 13.46 20.38 -0.01
C ASP A 333 12.51 19.28 0.50
N PHE A 334 11.23 19.39 0.14
CA PHE A 334 10.20 18.46 0.58
C PHE A 334 10.51 16.99 0.22
N ILE A 335 10.91 16.74 -1.04
CA ILE A 335 11.16 15.37 -1.53
C ILE A 335 12.38 14.79 -0.84
N MET A 336 13.47 15.55 -0.73
CA MET A 336 14.67 15.12 -0.01
C MET A 336 14.38 14.82 1.47
N ASN A 337 13.61 15.68 2.14
CA ASN A 337 13.21 15.46 3.52
C ASN A 337 12.38 14.17 3.69
N ALA A 338 11.44 13.92 2.77
CA ALA A 338 10.65 12.71 2.76
C ALA A 338 11.52 11.47 2.53
N VAL A 339 12.41 11.50 1.54
CA VAL A 339 13.36 10.41 1.26
C VAL A 339 14.24 10.09 2.46
N VAL A 340 14.78 11.10 3.16
CA VAL A 340 15.55 10.89 4.40
C VAL A 340 14.71 10.23 5.48
N ARG A 341 13.45 10.65 5.67
CA ARG A 341 12.54 10.02 6.65
C ARG A 341 12.24 8.57 6.29
N VAL A 342 12.03 8.29 5.01
CA VAL A 342 11.83 6.93 4.49
C VAL A 342 13.06 6.08 4.80
N LEU A 343 14.25 6.51 4.39
CA LEU A 343 15.50 5.77 4.63
C LEU A 343 15.71 5.44 6.12
N ARG A 344 15.49 6.41 7.01
CA ARG A 344 15.61 6.20 8.46
C ARG A 344 14.63 5.16 9.01
N ARG A 345 13.46 5.03 8.38
CA ARG A 345 12.42 4.09 8.81
C ARG A 345 12.62 2.69 8.25
N THR A 346 13.08 2.57 7.01
CA THR A 346 13.04 1.31 6.26
C THR A 346 14.39 0.61 6.20
N LEU A 347 15.48 1.37 6.06
CA LEU A 347 16.82 0.81 5.86
C LEU A 347 17.35 -0.04 7.04
N PRO A 348 17.12 0.31 8.32
CA PRO A 348 17.64 -0.48 9.45
C PRO A 348 17.28 -1.96 9.41
N GLN A 349 16.08 -2.29 8.90
CA GLN A 349 15.64 -3.68 8.80
C GLN A 349 16.46 -4.47 7.77
N PHE A 350 16.90 -3.83 6.69
CA PHE A 350 17.82 -4.43 5.71
C PHE A 350 19.22 -4.60 6.28
N ILE A 351 19.75 -3.57 6.95
CA ILE A 351 21.08 -3.65 7.58
C ILE A 351 21.13 -4.80 8.58
N LYS A 352 20.09 -4.93 9.42
CA LYS A 352 19.94 -6.06 10.34
C LYS A 352 19.86 -7.41 9.62
N ALA A 353 19.15 -7.49 8.50
CA ALA A 353 19.07 -8.73 7.73
C ALA A 353 20.43 -9.10 7.12
N PHE A 354 21.18 -8.12 6.60
CA PHE A 354 22.46 -8.36 5.96
C PHE A 354 23.54 -8.79 6.97
N SER A 355 23.50 -8.28 8.20
CA SER A 355 24.41 -8.67 9.27
C SER A 355 24.23 -10.11 9.77
N LEU A 356 23.15 -10.79 9.35
CA LEU A 356 22.90 -12.19 9.71
C LEU A 356 23.57 -13.19 8.74
N GLU A 357 24.25 -12.71 7.69
CA GLU A 357 25.00 -13.53 6.73
C GLU A 357 24.18 -14.71 6.19
N GLU A 358 24.56 -15.95 6.49
CA GLU A 358 23.84 -17.16 6.04
C GLU A 358 22.42 -17.26 6.58
N GLN A 359 22.14 -16.64 7.74
CA GLN A 359 20.81 -16.55 8.34
C GLN A 359 20.00 -15.37 7.81
N ASN A 360 20.54 -14.62 6.84
CA ASN A 360 19.83 -13.52 6.24
C ASN A 360 18.54 -14.04 5.57
N PRO A 361 17.37 -13.56 6.02
CA PRO A 361 16.11 -14.00 5.45
C PRO A 361 16.08 -13.86 3.92
N LEU A 362 16.65 -12.80 3.36
CA LEU A 362 16.57 -12.52 1.93
C LEU A 362 17.30 -13.55 1.04
N PHE A 363 18.08 -14.48 1.61
CA PHE A 363 18.67 -15.60 0.88
C PHE A 363 17.79 -16.85 0.86
N ASN A 364 17.21 -17.25 2.00
CA ASN A 364 16.37 -18.43 2.07
C ASN A 364 14.90 -18.06 1.93
N ILE A 365 14.54 -17.63 0.73
CA ILE A 365 13.20 -17.13 0.46
C ILE A 365 12.11 -18.19 0.63
N ALA A 366 12.49 -19.47 0.72
CA ALA A 366 11.58 -20.57 1.04
C ALA A 366 11.09 -20.57 2.49
N THR A 367 11.79 -19.88 3.39
CA THR A 367 11.41 -19.77 4.81
C THR A 367 10.67 -18.46 5.14
N LEU A 368 10.52 -17.55 4.17
CA LEU A 368 9.84 -16.24 4.34
C LEU A 368 8.38 -16.23 3.92
N GLU A 369 7.61 -17.19 4.42
CA GLU A 369 6.15 -17.08 4.34
C GLU A 369 5.68 -15.76 4.98
N HIS A 370 5.04 -14.89 4.19
CA HIS A 370 4.55 -13.52 4.49
C HIS A 370 5.55 -12.52 5.13
N ALA A 371 6.60 -12.98 5.80
CA ALA A 371 7.54 -12.16 6.53
C ALA A 371 8.33 -11.23 5.61
N HIS A 372 8.59 -11.61 4.35
CA HIS A 372 9.39 -10.76 3.46
C HIS A 372 8.64 -9.49 3.04
N LEU A 373 7.36 -9.63 2.66
CA LEU A 373 6.52 -8.50 2.30
C LEU A 373 6.35 -7.57 3.50
N ASN A 374 5.97 -8.14 4.64
CA ASN A 374 5.66 -7.39 5.85
C ASN A 374 6.90 -6.75 6.51
N ALA A 375 8.10 -7.30 6.30
CA ALA A 375 9.34 -6.76 6.87
C ALA A 375 10.11 -5.84 5.93
N PHE A 376 10.02 -6.03 4.61
CA PHE A 376 10.89 -5.32 3.67
C PHE A 376 10.15 -4.52 2.61
N VAL A 377 9.08 -5.05 2.02
CA VAL A 377 8.40 -4.38 0.89
C VAL A 377 7.34 -3.40 1.38
N HIS A 378 6.34 -3.89 2.12
CA HIS A 378 5.22 -3.06 2.59
C HIS A 378 5.67 -1.88 3.47
N PRO A 379 6.69 -2.00 4.37
CA PRO A 379 7.18 -0.83 5.10
C PRO A 379 7.76 0.26 4.21
N CYS A 380 8.34 -0.10 3.05
CA CYS A 380 8.81 0.87 2.07
C CYS A 380 7.63 1.55 1.37
N LEU A 381 6.66 0.78 0.90
CA LEU A 381 5.44 1.31 0.27
C LEU A 381 4.68 2.24 1.25
N ASP A 382 4.47 1.80 2.50
CA ASP A 382 3.86 2.58 3.59
C ASP A 382 4.58 3.91 3.79
N ALA A 383 5.90 3.87 3.99
CA ALA A 383 6.67 5.08 4.27
C ALA A 383 6.62 6.08 3.10
N PHE A 384 6.76 5.62 1.86
CA PHE A 384 6.71 6.48 0.69
C PHE A 384 5.31 7.06 0.47
N LEU A 385 4.26 6.24 0.48
CA LEU A 385 2.88 6.69 0.32
C LEU A 385 2.48 7.68 1.42
N TRP A 386 2.91 7.44 2.66
CA TRP A 386 2.61 8.32 3.77
C TRP A 386 3.35 9.66 3.68
N TYR A 387 4.67 9.64 3.50
CA TYR A 387 5.48 10.86 3.56
C TYR A 387 5.46 11.70 2.28
N ILE A 388 5.11 11.09 1.13
CA ILE A 388 5.09 11.78 -0.17
C ILE A 388 3.67 12.04 -0.64
N ALA A 389 2.82 11.03 -0.64
CA ALA A 389 1.48 11.12 -1.25
C ALA A 389 0.35 11.42 -0.26
N GLY A 390 0.62 11.41 1.06
CA GLY A 390 -0.45 11.56 2.06
C GLY A 390 -1.50 10.43 1.98
N VAL A 391 -1.10 9.24 1.54
CA VAL A 391 -1.95 8.06 1.41
C VAL A 391 -1.73 7.13 2.61
N HIS A 392 -2.81 6.69 3.24
CA HIS A 392 -2.78 5.69 4.30
C HIS A 392 -2.72 4.29 3.69
N TYR A 393 -1.58 3.62 3.85
CA TYR A 393 -1.38 2.27 3.35
C TYR A 393 -1.59 1.24 4.47
N GLU A 394 -2.42 0.24 4.19
CA GLU A 394 -2.66 -0.92 5.05
C GLU A 394 -2.14 -2.18 4.34
N TYR A 395 -1.41 -3.05 5.05
CA TYR A 395 -0.85 -4.30 4.51
C TYR A 395 -1.07 -5.51 5.43
N GLY A 396 -1.24 -6.68 4.80
CA GLY A 396 -1.92 -7.87 5.35
C GLY A 396 -3.03 -8.34 4.40
N GLU A 397 -3.77 -9.39 4.76
CA GLU A 397 -4.87 -9.89 3.92
C GLU A 397 -6.14 -9.03 4.05
N PHE A 398 -6.47 -8.23 3.02
CA PHE A 398 -7.65 -7.35 3.00
C PHE A 398 -8.67 -7.73 1.94
N THR A 399 -9.91 -7.93 2.38
CA THR A 399 -11.08 -7.92 1.51
C THR A 399 -11.69 -6.52 1.49
N SER A 400 -11.91 -5.95 0.31
CA SER A 400 -12.66 -4.71 0.12
C SER A 400 -13.88 -4.96 -0.76
N LYS A 401 -14.91 -4.12 -0.62
CA LYS A 401 -16.04 -4.08 -1.57
C LYS A 401 -15.61 -3.71 -2.99
N ASN A 402 -14.41 -3.16 -3.12
CA ASN A 402 -13.85 -2.72 -4.39
C ASN A 402 -13.16 -3.87 -5.14
N HIS A 403 -12.98 -5.03 -4.48
CA HIS A 403 -12.26 -6.15 -5.05
C HIS A 403 -13.20 -7.14 -5.74
N THR A 404 -12.81 -7.64 -6.91
CA THR A 404 -13.57 -8.68 -7.64
C THR A 404 -13.65 -9.97 -6.82
N ASN A 405 -14.83 -10.62 -6.80
CA ASN A 405 -15.01 -12.03 -6.39
C ASN A 405 -14.39 -12.45 -5.04
N GLY A 406 -14.31 -11.55 -4.06
CA GLY A 406 -13.72 -11.86 -2.76
C GLY A 406 -12.19 -11.95 -2.76
N ASN A 407 -11.54 -11.42 -3.80
CA ASN A 407 -10.10 -11.27 -3.88
C ASN A 407 -9.57 -10.50 -2.66
N ARG A 408 -8.43 -10.99 -2.16
CA ARG A 408 -7.73 -10.41 -1.01
C ARG A 408 -6.49 -9.73 -1.53
N ALA A 409 -6.39 -8.43 -1.31
CA ALA A 409 -5.15 -7.72 -1.52
C ALA A 409 -4.19 -8.01 -0.35
N ASP A 410 -2.89 -8.06 -0.63
CA ASP A 410 -1.85 -8.05 0.40
C ASP A 410 -1.53 -6.63 0.89
N GLY A 411 -1.90 -5.60 0.12
CA GLY A 411 -1.93 -4.23 0.60
C GLY A 411 -2.83 -3.31 -0.20
N VAL A 412 -3.37 -2.30 0.48
CA VAL A 412 -4.31 -1.32 -0.05
C VAL A 412 -3.93 0.07 0.46
N GLY A 413 -4.18 1.11 -0.34
CA GLY A 413 -3.93 2.49 0.09
C GLY A 413 -5.12 3.38 -0.16
N TYR A 414 -5.44 4.20 0.85
CA TYR A 414 -6.57 5.11 0.87
C TYR A 414 -6.10 6.56 1.00
N MET A 415 -6.78 7.48 0.33
CA MET A 415 -6.63 8.91 0.58
C MET A 415 -6.93 9.22 2.05
N THR A 416 -6.22 10.19 2.63
CA THR A 416 -6.41 10.58 4.04
C THR A 416 -7.42 11.70 4.25
N ASP A 417 -8.05 12.17 3.17
CA ASP A 417 -9.03 13.24 3.18
C ASP A 417 -10.45 12.74 3.57
N ALA A 418 -11.46 13.58 3.32
CA ALA A 418 -12.83 13.27 3.69
C ALA A 418 -13.42 12.13 2.85
N ASP A 419 -12.99 11.99 1.59
CA ASP A 419 -13.60 11.06 0.63
C ASP A 419 -13.04 9.64 0.80
N ASN A 420 -11.79 9.51 1.27
CA ASN A 420 -11.14 8.22 1.61
C ASN A 420 -11.15 7.21 0.45
N TYR A 421 -11.01 7.67 -0.80
CA TYR A 421 -10.93 6.79 -1.96
C TYR A 421 -9.76 5.81 -1.85
N GLN A 422 -10.01 4.55 -2.23
CA GLN A 422 -8.93 3.57 -2.40
C GLN A 422 -8.20 3.90 -3.70
N LEU A 423 -6.91 4.22 -3.64
CA LEU A 423 -6.10 4.48 -4.84
C LEU A 423 -5.12 3.37 -5.15
N VAL A 424 -4.74 2.57 -4.15
CA VAL A 424 -3.64 1.59 -4.27
C VAL A 424 -4.16 0.17 -4.03
N TYR A 425 -3.68 -0.77 -4.85
CA TYR A 425 -3.90 -2.21 -4.74
C TYR A 425 -2.58 -2.97 -4.98
N VAL A 426 -2.15 -3.80 -4.03
CA VAL A 426 -0.87 -4.52 -4.11
C VAL A 426 -1.07 -6.00 -3.84
N GLU A 427 -0.49 -6.83 -4.71
CA GLU A 427 -0.41 -8.28 -4.58
C GLU A 427 1.01 -8.75 -4.24
N GLY A 428 1.06 -9.72 -3.34
CA GLY A 428 2.26 -10.33 -2.83
C GLY A 428 2.32 -11.81 -3.18
N SER A 429 3.29 -12.17 -3.99
CA SER A 429 3.57 -13.57 -4.30
C SER A 429 4.57 -14.16 -3.31
N ARG A 430 4.30 -15.39 -2.84
CA ARG A 430 5.29 -16.10 -2.04
C ARG A 430 6.49 -16.42 -2.95
N PRO A 431 7.73 -16.43 -2.43
CA PRO A 431 8.87 -16.55 -3.34
C PRO A 431 9.09 -17.96 -3.89
N ILE A 432 8.54 -18.99 -3.22
CA ILE A 432 8.49 -20.38 -3.71
C ILE A 432 7.35 -20.59 -4.72
N THR A 433 6.50 -19.58 -4.96
CA THR A 433 5.33 -19.83 -5.80
C THR A 433 5.77 -20.14 -7.22
N LYS A 434 5.12 -21.14 -7.81
CA LYS A 434 5.29 -21.48 -9.23
C LYS A 434 5.01 -20.23 -10.06
N ASP A 435 5.66 -20.13 -11.22
CA ASP A 435 5.50 -19.00 -12.15
C ASP A 435 4.02 -18.77 -12.55
N LYS A 436 3.18 -19.81 -12.42
CA LYS A 436 1.72 -19.69 -12.52
C LYS A 436 1.13 -18.58 -11.64
N LYS A 437 1.61 -18.37 -10.39
CA LYS A 437 1.09 -17.29 -9.55
C LYS A 437 1.48 -15.92 -10.06
N GLU A 438 2.68 -15.75 -10.63
CA GLU A 438 3.04 -14.49 -11.29
C GLU A 438 2.03 -14.17 -12.40
N ILE A 439 1.66 -15.18 -13.21
CA ILE A 439 0.69 -15.07 -14.29
C ILE A 439 -0.74 -14.80 -13.76
N ASP A 440 -1.14 -15.45 -12.66
CA ASP A 440 -2.46 -15.28 -12.07
C ASP A 440 -2.60 -13.86 -11.47
N ASP A 441 -1.63 -13.40 -10.69
CA ASP A 441 -1.59 -12.05 -10.11
C ASP A 441 -1.61 -10.97 -11.22
N VAL A 442 -0.88 -11.21 -12.32
CA VAL A 442 -0.83 -10.35 -13.52
C VAL A 442 -2.20 -10.13 -14.16
N LYS A 443 -3.17 -11.05 -13.93
CA LYS A 443 -4.57 -10.93 -14.36
C LYS A 443 -5.49 -10.35 -13.28
N ILE A 444 -5.22 -10.63 -12.01
CA ILE A 444 -6.04 -10.16 -10.88
C ILE A 444 -5.88 -8.65 -10.66
N ILE A 445 -4.65 -8.14 -10.78
CA ILE A 445 -4.36 -6.72 -10.53
C ILE A 445 -5.20 -5.80 -11.44
N PRO A 446 -5.20 -5.96 -12.78
CA PRO A 446 -5.93 -5.04 -13.65
C PRO A 446 -7.44 -5.05 -13.41
N ASP A 447 -8.04 -6.21 -13.14
CA ASP A 447 -9.47 -6.31 -12.85
C ASP A 447 -9.86 -5.55 -11.58
N ASN A 448 -9.05 -5.66 -10.52
CA ASN A 448 -9.30 -4.89 -9.30
C ASN A 448 -9.06 -3.40 -9.50
N LEU A 449 -8.04 -3.01 -10.27
CA LEU A 449 -7.80 -1.61 -10.60
C LEU A 449 -8.95 -1.00 -11.40
N LYS A 450 -9.48 -1.70 -12.42
CA LYS A 450 -10.68 -1.26 -13.17
C LYS A 450 -11.85 -1.01 -12.24
N ASN A 451 -12.12 -1.96 -11.32
CA ASN A 451 -13.20 -1.81 -10.35
C ASN A 451 -13.01 -0.63 -9.39
N ILE A 452 -11.78 -0.42 -8.90
CA ILE A 452 -11.46 0.71 -8.04
C ILE A 452 -11.68 2.02 -8.80
N PHE A 453 -11.18 2.12 -10.03
CA PHE A 453 -11.35 3.29 -10.89
C PHE A 453 -12.83 3.60 -11.14
N ALA A 454 -13.59 2.63 -11.65
CA ALA A 454 -15.01 2.80 -11.96
C ALA A 454 -15.81 3.22 -10.71
N LYS A 455 -15.47 2.66 -9.56
CA LYS A 455 -16.12 3.01 -8.30
C LYS A 455 -15.82 4.45 -7.85
N ILE A 456 -14.56 4.90 -7.95
CA ILE A 456 -14.21 6.29 -7.66
C ILE A 456 -15.02 7.23 -8.54
N VAL A 457 -15.09 6.94 -9.85
CA VAL A 457 -15.85 7.76 -10.78
C VAL A 457 -17.33 7.79 -10.37
N LYS A 458 -17.92 6.61 -10.11
CA LYS A 458 -19.33 6.49 -9.69
C LYS A 458 -19.62 7.28 -8.41
N GLU A 459 -18.82 7.10 -7.36
CA GLU A 459 -19.00 7.79 -6.07
C GLU A 459 -18.79 9.31 -6.20
N THR A 460 -17.82 9.75 -7.00
CA THR A 460 -17.57 11.17 -7.31
C THR A 460 -18.78 11.79 -8.01
N ILE A 461 -19.35 11.09 -9.00
CA ILE A 461 -20.52 11.57 -9.74
C ILE A 461 -21.78 11.57 -8.85
N GLU A 462 -22.04 10.49 -8.10
CA GLU A 462 -23.19 10.38 -7.21
C GLU A 462 -23.18 11.46 -6.11
N SER A 463 -22.01 11.81 -5.61
CA SER A 463 -21.81 12.90 -4.64
C SER A 463 -21.83 14.30 -5.28
N ARG A 464 -21.90 14.38 -6.62
CA ARG A 464 -21.84 15.61 -7.42
C ARG A 464 -20.57 16.43 -7.18
N GLN A 465 -19.46 15.74 -6.94
CA GLN A 465 -18.11 16.29 -6.87
C GLN A 465 -17.48 16.26 -8.26
N ARG A 466 -16.72 17.29 -8.62
CA ARG A 466 -16.03 17.33 -9.91
C ARG A 466 -15.00 16.20 -9.96
N LEU A 467 -14.89 15.52 -11.11
CA LEU A 467 -13.82 14.56 -11.32
C LEU A 467 -12.48 15.30 -11.41
N PRO A 468 -11.40 14.73 -10.86
CA PRO A 468 -10.07 15.31 -11.00
C PRO A 468 -9.62 15.27 -12.47
N GLU A 469 -8.86 16.30 -12.88
CA GLU A 469 -8.25 16.35 -14.23
C GLU A 469 -7.28 15.18 -14.43
N LYS A 470 -6.57 14.77 -13.38
CA LYS A 470 -5.73 13.57 -13.37
C LYS A 470 -6.37 12.50 -12.49
N LEU A 471 -6.90 11.46 -13.13
CA LEU A 471 -7.39 10.26 -12.43
C LEU A 471 -6.62 9.02 -12.87
N CYS A 472 -5.89 8.43 -11.92
CA CYS A 472 -5.28 7.11 -12.07
C CYS A 472 -5.46 6.31 -10.77
N VAL A 473 -5.42 4.99 -10.89
CA VAL A 473 -5.31 4.06 -9.74
C VAL A 473 -4.04 3.24 -9.86
N PHE A 474 -3.51 2.77 -8.75
CA PHE A 474 -2.12 2.32 -8.66
C PHE A 474 -2.04 0.86 -8.24
N GLY A 475 -1.31 0.08 -9.05
CA GLY A 475 -1.06 -1.33 -8.82
C GLY A 475 0.35 -1.59 -8.34
N GLY A 476 0.53 -2.66 -7.56
CA GLY A 476 1.85 -3.20 -7.27
C GLY A 476 1.84 -4.72 -7.25
N GLN A 477 2.93 -5.32 -7.72
CA GLN A 477 3.18 -6.75 -7.58
C GLN A 477 4.57 -6.94 -6.96
N SER A 478 4.63 -7.69 -5.86
CA SER A 478 5.91 -8.21 -5.35
C SER A 478 5.98 -9.69 -5.69
N PHE A 479 6.82 -10.05 -6.66
CA PHE A 479 7.09 -11.44 -7.03
C PHE A 479 8.53 -11.80 -6.70
N ARG A 480 8.71 -12.80 -5.82
CA ARG A 480 10.02 -13.16 -5.25
C ARG A 480 10.65 -11.97 -4.54
N LEU A 481 11.66 -11.37 -5.15
CA LEU A 481 12.37 -10.19 -4.63
C LEU A 481 12.32 -9.03 -5.63
N ARG A 482 11.46 -9.12 -6.64
CA ARG A 482 11.23 -8.05 -7.59
C ARG A 482 9.90 -7.38 -7.27
N ILE A 483 9.93 -6.06 -7.23
CA ILE A 483 8.73 -5.24 -7.22
C ILE A 483 8.46 -4.75 -8.64
N TYR A 484 7.19 -4.74 -9.02
CA TYR A 484 6.69 -4.12 -10.23
C TYR A 484 5.58 -3.14 -9.82
N LEU A 485 5.67 -1.91 -10.29
CA LEU A 485 4.74 -0.84 -9.94
C LEU A 485 4.03 -0.33 -11.19
N TYR A 486 2.73 -0.13 -11.08
CA TYR A 486 1.85 0.18 -12.20
C TYR A 486 0.93 1.34 -11.86
N PHE A 487 0.39 1.96 -12.90
CA PHE A 487 -0.87 2.70 -12.79
C PHE A 487 -1.82 2.29 -13.91
N LEU A 488 -3.11 2.44 -13.62
CA LEU A 488 -4.19 2.29 -14.57
C LEU A 488 -4.91 3.62 -14.71
N ASP A 489 -5.05 4.05 -15.95
CA ASP A 489 -5.82 5.24 -16.33
C ASP A 489 -6.91 4.88 -17.35
N TYR A 490 -7.69 5.89 -17.76
CA TYR A 490 -8.77 5.71 -18.71
C TYR A 490 -8.68 6.74 -19.86
N CYS A 491 -8.64 6.23 -21.09
CA CYS A 491 -8.47 7.01 -22.30
C CYS A 491 -9.47 6.55 -23.38
N GLY A 492 -10.75 6.46 -23.03
CA GLY A 492 -11.79 5.76 -23.82
C GLY A 492 -11.70 4.22 -23.71
N THR A 493 -10.60 3.71 -23.18
CA THR A 493 -10.37 2.31 -22.82
C THR A 493 -9.40 2.33 -21.64
N TYR A 494 -9.49 1.36 -20.73
CA TYR A 494 -8.53 1.27 -19.63
C TYR A 494 -7.13 0.99 -20.17
N ARG A 495 -6.11 1.64 -19.63
CA ARG A 495 -4.72 1.34 -19.98
C ARG A 495 -3.95 1.02 -18.71
N LEU A 496 -3.22 -0.09 -18.75
CA LEU A 496 -2.32 -0.48 -17.66
C LEU A 496 -0.88 -0.19 -18.07
N ASN A 497 -0.25 0.72 -17.36
CA ASN A 497 1.09 1.19 -17.64
C ASN A 497 2.05 0.70 -16.55
N GLU A 498 3.24 0.24 -16.96
CA GLU A 498 4.34 -0.02 -16.03
C GLU A 498 5.07 1.29 -15.74
N ILE A 499 5.28 1.59 -14.45
CA ILE A 499 6.03 2.77 -14.03
C ILE A 499 7.50 2.43 -13.95
N ASP A 500 7.82 1.42 -13.15
CA ASP A 500 9.19 0.96 -12.94
C ASP A 500 9.15 -0.42 -12.25
N ASN A 501 10.29 -1.10 -12.24
CA ASN A 501 10.49 -2.34 -11.52
C ASN A 501 11.91 -2.43 -10.95
N ALA A 502 12.05 -3.02 -9.77
CA ALA A 502 13.35 -3.11 -9.10
C ALA A 502 13.53 -4.43 -8.36
N ILE A 503 14.78 -4.89 -8.27
CA ILE A 503 15.17 -6.03 -7.44
C ILE A 503 15.59 -5.54 -6.07
N LEU A 504 15.04 -6.16 -5.03
CA LEU A 504 15.40 -5.92 -3.65
C LEU A 504 16.84 -6.37 -3.37
N PRO A 505 17.74 -5.48 -2.89
CA PRO A 505 19.09 -5.86 -2.51
C PRO A 505 19.09 -6.83 -1.33
N ARG A 506 19.99 -7.81 -1.37
CA ARG A 506 20.02 -8.92 -0.41
C ARG A 506 21.24 -8.93 0.50
N LYS A 507 22.28 -8.15 0.21
CA LYS A 507 23.53 -8.14 0.96
C LYS A 507 24.28 -6.84 0.79
N PHE A 508 25.31 -6.62 1.62
CA PHE A 508 26.13 -5.41 1.58
C PHE A 508 26.76 -5.14 0.19
N SER A 509 27.20 -6.18 -0.53
CA SER A 509 27.76 -6.02 -1.89
C SER A 509 26.73 -5.50 -2.92
N GLU A 510 25.44 -5.53 -2.59
CA GLU A 510 24.34 -5.04 -3.41
C GLU A 510 23.82 -3.66 -2.95
N MET A 511 24.45 -3.00 -1.97
CA MET A 511 23.98 -1.70 -1.43
C MET A 511 23.75 -0.64 -2.50
N LYS A 512 24.63 -0.55 -3.50
CA LYS A 512 24.48 0.39 -4.63
C LYS A 512 23.18 0.20 -5.40
N LYS A 513 22.58 -1.00 -5.39
CA LYS A 513 21.31 -1.29 -6.07
C LYS A 513 20.10 -0.72 -5.33
N PHE A 514 20.24 -0.27 -4.08
CA PHE A 514 19.16 0.42 -3.38
C PHE A 514 18.77 1.73 -4.06
N VAL A 515 19.67 2.38 -4.81
CA VAL A 515 19.32 3.58 -5.60
C VAL A 515 18.10 3.29 -6.49
N TYR A 516 18.18 2.24 -7.32
CA TYR A 516 17.09 1.83 -8.20
C TYR A 516 15.83 1.41 -7.44
N PHE A 517 15.97 0.69 -6.32
CA PHE A 517 14.82 0.28 -5.52
C PHE A 517 14.07 1.47 -4.89
N TYR A 518 14.78 2.39 -4.25
CA TYR A 518 14.15 3.56 -3.63
C TYR A 518 13.61 4.53 -4.69
N GLU A 519 14.28 4.69 -5.84
CA GLU A 519 13.77 5.51 -6.95
C GLU A 519 12.52 4.92 -7.59
N CYS A 520 12.47 3.61 -7.80
CA CYS A 520 11.28 2.91 -8.29
C CYS A 520 10.05 3.20 -7.42
N VAL A 521 10.16 3.07 -6.10
CA VAL A 521 9.04 3.37 -5.18
C VAL A 521 8.77 4.87 -5.05
N LEU A 522 9.81 5.72 -5.14
CA LEU A 522 9.67 7.17 -5.13
C LEU A 522 8.87 7.68 -6.34
N LYS A 523 9.20 7.24 -7.56
CA LYS A 523 8.47 7.57 -8.80
C LYS A 523 6.98 7.22 -8.65
N TRP A 524 6.71 6.02 -8.16
CA TRP A 524 5.34 5.56 -7.90
C TRP A 524 4.59 6.46 -6.91
N ALA A 525 5.20 6.78 -5.77
CA ALA A 525 4.56 7.64 -4.77
C ALA A 525 4.38 9.09 -5.23
N LEU A 526 5.27 9.62 -6.09
CA LEU A 526 5.10 10.95 -6.68
C LEU A 526 3.93 10.98 -7.66
N LEU A 527 3.73 9.94 -8.47
CA LEU A 527 2.54 9.86 -9.34
C LEU A 527 1.25 9.74 -8.52
N VAL A 528 1.26 8.98 -7.41
CA VAL A 528 0.12 8.93 -6.49
C VAL A 528 -0.16 10.32 -5.91
N ARG A 529 0.88 11.06 -5.53
CA ARG A 529 0.76 12.43 -5.02
C ARG A 529 0.08 13.34 -6.05
N ASP A 530 0.52 13.31 -7.30
CA ASP A 530 -0.09 14.09 -8.39
C ASP A 530 -1.60 13.86 -8.51
N VAL A 531 -2.06 12.61 -8.39
CA VAL A 531 -3.48 12.28 -8.39
C VAL A 531 -4.17 12.84 -7.14
N THR A 532 -3.57 12.68 -5.95
CA THR A 532 -4.17 13.22 -4.72
C THR A 532 -4.29 14.75 -4.73
N GLU A 533 -3.31 15.45 -5.32
CA GLU A 533 -3.38 16.91 -5.50
C GLU A 533 -4.50 17.29 -6.48
N SER A 534 -4.68 16.53 -7.57
CA SER A 534 -5.78 16.76 -8.51
C SER A 534 -7.17 16.59 -7.89
N PHE A 535 -7.34 15.67 -6.92
CA PHE A 535 -8.58 15.58 -6.14
C PHE A 535 -8.82 16.81 -5.26
N VAL A 536 -7.77 17.32 -4.61
CA VAL A 536 -7.85 18.53 -3.79
C VAL A 536 -8.26 19.73 -4.64
N ASP A 537 -7.66 19.86 -5.82
CA ASP A 537 -7.98 20.93 -6.78
C ASP A 537 -9.43 20.81 -7.28
N ALA A 538 -9.88 19.61 -7.65
CA ALA A 538 -11.27 19.39 -8.06
C ALA A 538 -12.28 19.69 -6.94
N GLY A 539 -11.89 19.50 -5.68
CA GLY A 539 -12.72 19.77 -4.51
C GLY A 539 -13.02 21.25 -4.27
N VAL A 540 -12.18 22.16 -4.77
CA VAL A 540 -12.40 23.62 -4.65
C VAL A 540 -13.18 24.22 -5.81
N GLU A 541 -13.40 23.47 -6.88
CA GLU A 541 -14.07 23.95 -8.08
C GLU A 541 -15.61 23.96 -7.97
N GLN A 542 -16.25 24.72 -8.86
CA GLN A 542 -17.70 24.80 -8.91
C GLN A 542 -18.30 23.45 -9.34
N ARG A 543 -19.34 23.02 -8.60
CA ARG A 543 -20.06 21.79 -8.90
C ARG A 543 -20.59 21.77 -10.35
N PRO A 544 -20.35 20.71 -11.11
CA PRO A 544 -20.89 20.57 -12.46
C PRO A 544 -22.41 20.50 -12.50
N SER A 545 -22.96 20.78 -13.68
CA SER A 545 -24.39 20.70 -13.95
C SER A 545 -24.88 19.24 -13.85
N ARG A 546 -26.16 19.04 -13.53
CA ARG A 546 -26.74 17.69 -13.47
C ARG A 546 -26.70 16.97 -14.82
N LEU A 547 -26.80 17.71 -15.92
CA LEU A 547 -26.81 17.16 -17.28
C LEU A 547 -25.46 16.56 -17.66
N SER A 548 -24.35 17.19 -17.26
CA SER A 548 -22.99 16.70 -17.50
C SER A 548 -22.75 15.33 -16.87
N TYR A 549 -23.31 15.06 -15.68
CA TYR A 549 -23.12 13.80 -14.97
C TYR A 549 -23.97 12.63 -15.45
N VAL A 550 -25.20 12.88 -15.92
CA VAL A 550 -26.10 11.81 -16.38
C VAL A 550 -25.47 11.07 -17.56
N ASN A 551 -24.82 11.79 -18.46
CA ASN A 551 -24.18 11.20 -19.62
C ASN A 551 -22.96 10.34 -19.25
N ALA A 552 -22.17 10.75 -18.25
CA ALA A 552 -21.03 9.98 -17.76
C ALA A 552 -21.44 8.71 -16.99
N LEU A 553 -22.55 8.75 -16.22
CA LEU A 553 -23.05 7.58 -15.50
C LEU A 553 -23.55 6.46 -16.41
N LEU A 554 -24.20 6.80 -17.52
CA LEU A 554 -24.79 5.83 -18.46
C LEU A 554 -23.75 4.96 -19.21
N GLN A 555 -22.46 5.22 -19.01
CA GLN A 555 -21.36 4.53 -19.68
C GLN A 555 -20.53 3.65 -18.74
N LEU A 556 -20.78 3.75 -17.43
CA LEU A 556 -20.08 2.98 -16.40
C LEU A 556 -20.87 1.74 -15.93
N ASP A 557 -22.17 1.72 -16.20
CA ASP A 557 -23.06 0.56 -16.01
C ASP A 557 -23.16 -0.23 -17.32
#